data_AF-A0A931PTN0-F1
#
_entry.id   AF-A0A931PTN0-F1
#
_cell.length_a   1.000
_cell.length_b   1.000
_cell.length_c   1.000
_cell.angle_alpha   90.00
_cell.angle_beta   90.00
_cell.angle_gamma   90.00
#
_symmetry.space_group_name_H-M   'P 1'
#
loop_
_entity.id
_entity.type
_entity.pdbx_description
1 polymer ?
#
loop_
_entity_poly.entity_id
_entity_poly.type
_entity_poly.pdbx_seq_one_letter_code
_entity_poly.pdbx_strand_id
1 'polypeptide(L)' 'MYCRDCPRYDGEASRCRDGKVNPPDWETAVNVANVLGLRSICVFNDHRERLVNCRGQQMQPESGAVKGP' A
#
# COMPACT_ATOMS: atom_id res chain seq x y z
N MET A 1 -12.26 1.92 6.99
CA MET A 1 -12.32 1.75 8.47
C MET A 1 -11.52 2.86 9.12
N TYR A 2 -12.04 3.54 10.15
CA TYR A 2 -11.23 4.51 10.90
C TYR A 2 -10.28 3.78 11.84
N CYS A 3 -8.99 4.16 11.82
CA CYS A 3 -7.99 3.51 12.68
C CYS A 3 -8.36 3.54 14.15
N ARG A 4 -8.96 4.64 14.62
CA ARG A 4 -9.29 4.83 16.04
C ARG A 4 -10.33 3.84 16.56
N ASP A 5 -11.15 3.28 15.67
CA ASP A 5 -12.18 2.29 15.99
C ASP A 5 -11.66 0.85 15.82
N CYS A 6 -10.41 0.67 15.41
CA CYS A 6 -9.82 -0.65 15.20
C CYS A 6 -9.41 -1.28 16.54
N PRO A 7 -9.76 -2.56 16.83
CA PRO A 7 -9.35 -3.25 18.06
C PRO A 7 -7.83 -3.37 18.25
N ARG A 8 -7.06 -3.18 17.17
CA ARG A 8 -5.59 -3.21 17.17
C ARG A 8 -4.96 -1.83 17.37
N TYR A 9 -5.75 -0.77 17.37
CA TYR A 9 -5.25 0.58 17.61
C TYR A 9 -4.98 0.78 19.10
N ASP A 10 -3.80 1.29 19.38
CA ASP A 10 -3.41 1.75 20.70
C ASP A 10 -3.76 3.23 20.80
N GLY A 11 -4.82 3.54 21.55
CA GLY A 11 -5.29 4.90 21.74
C GLY A 11 -4.32 5.75 22.56
N GLU A 12 -3.60 5.16 23.51
CA GLU A 12 -2.64 5.86 24.36
C GLU A 12 -1.38 6.22 23.56
N ALA A 13 -0.82 5.23 22.84
CA ALA A 13 0.35 5.45 22.00
C ALA A 13 0.04 6.02 20.60
N SER A 14 -1.24 6.27 20.31
CA SER A 14 -1.75 6.78 19.02
C SER A 14 -1.25 6.00 17.79
N ARG A 15 -1.07 4.68 17.89
CA ARG A 15 -0.46 3.85 16.83
C ARG A 15 -1.11 2.48 16.68
N CYS A 16 -0.91 1.84 15.54
CA CYS A 16 -1.29 0.45 15.35
C CYS A 16 -0.33 -0.48 16.12
N ARG A 17 -0.88 -1.43 16.90
CA ARG A 17 -0.08 -2.45 17.61
C ARG A 17 0.66 -3.41 16.67
N ASP A 18 0.19 -3.54 15.43
CA ASP A 18 0.83 -4.37 14.39
C ASP A 18 1.83 -3.57 13.54
N GLY A 19 2.13 -2.32 13.94
CA GLY A 19 3.08 -1.46 13.23
C GLY A 19 2.62 -1.04 11.83
N LYS A 20 1.31 -1.12 11.55
CA LYS A 20 0.74 -0.71 10.25
C LYS A 20 0.44 0.78 10.21
N VAL A 21 0.58 1.37 9.04
CA VAL A 21 0.13 2.72 8.75
C VAL A 21 -1.18 2.71 7.95
N ASN A 22 -1.99 3.75 8.13
CA ASN A 22 -3.26 3.94 7.44
C ASN A 22 -3.28 5.32 6.79
N PRO A 23 -2.61 5.48 5.63
CA PRO A 23 -2.51 6.77 4.94
C PRO A 23 -3.91 7.30 4.56
N PRO A 24 -4.18 8.60 4.75
CA PRO A 24 -5.50 9.18 4.54
C PRO A 24 -5.81 9.47 3.07
N ASP A 25 -4.79 9.51 2.22
CA ASP A 25 -4.90 9.81 0.80
C ASP A 25 -3.92 8.98 -0.04
N TRP A 26 -4.14 9.02 -1.36
CA TRP A 26 -3.38 8.26 -2.33
C TRP A 26 -1.89 8.66 -2.37
N GLU A 27 -1.59 9.96 -2.33
CA GLU A 27 -0.22 10.46 -2.42
C GLU A 27 0.62 9.97 -1.23
N THR A 28 0.07 10.09 -0.02
CA THR A 28 0.68 9.57 1.20
C THR A 28 0.83 8.06 1.15
N ALA A 29 -0.15 7.34 0.60
CA ALA A 29 -0.06 5.89 0.45
C ALA A 29 1.08 5.47 -0.51
N VAL A 30 1.24 6.16 -1.63
CA VAL A 30 2.36 5.95 -2.57
C VAL A 30 3.70 6.22 -1.88
N ASN A 31 3.82 7.34 -1.16
CA ASN A 31 5.04 7.71 -0.46
C ASN A 31 5.43 6.68 0.61
N VAL A 32 4.47 6.26 1.43
CA VAL A 32 4.66 5.16 2.39
C VAL A 32 5.10 3.88 1.69
N ALA A 33 4.44 3.49 0.60
CA ALA A 33 4.77 2.25 -0.09
C ALA A 33 6.18 2.28 -0.72
N ASN A 34 6.67 3.46 -1.11
CA ASN A 34 8.01 3.66 -1.65
C ASN A 34 9.08 3.65 -0.56
N VAL A 35 8.82 4.26 0.60
CA VAL A 35 9.80 4.38 1.70
C VAL A 35 9.80 3.16 2.61
N LEU A 36 8.63 2.72 3.05
CA LEU A 36 8.45 1.65 4.06
C LEU A 36 8.03 0.31 3.44
N GLY A 37 7.67 0.30 2.15
CA GLY A 37 7.18 -0.88 1.47
C GLY A 37 5.69 -1.12 1.68
N LEU A 38 5.05 -1.74 0.68
CA LEU A 38 3.61 -2.00 0.64
C LEU A 38 3.09 -2.83 1.84
N ARG A 39 3.92 -3.70 2.43
CA ARG A 39 3.56 -4.52 3.58
C ARG A 39 3.40 -3.71 4.88
N SER A 40 3.86 -2.46 4.91
CA SER A 40 3.67 -1.54 6.04
C SER A 40 2.25 -0.93 6.08
N ILE A 41 1.55 -0.90 4.95
CA ILE A 41 0.19 -0.36 4.86
C ILE A 41 -0.82 -1.38 5.39
N CYS A 42 -1.77 -0.92 6.19
CA CYS A 42 -2.87 -1.71 6.72
C CYS A 42 -3.62 -2.44 5.59
N VAL A 43 -3.98 -3.71 5.81
CA VAL A 43 -4.70 -4.52 4.82
C VAL A 43 -6.09 -3.97 4.49
N PHE A 44 -6.68 -3.19 5.40
CA PHE A 44 -7.99 -2.54 5.26
C PHE A 44 -7.91 -1.10 4.76
N ASN A 45 -6.73 -0.61 4.35
CA ASN A 45 -6.62 0.70 3.73
C ASN A 45 -7.01 0.61 2.24
N ASP A 46 -7.94 1.45 1.79
CA ASP A 46 -8.52 1.39 0.44
C ASP A 46 -7.48 1.62 -0.67
N HIS A 47 -6.39 2.33 -0.38
CA HIS A 47 -5.33 2.57 -1.35
C HIS A 47 -4.40 1.37 -1.53
N ARG A 48 -4.39 0.42 -0.58
CA ARG A 48 -3.47 -0.72 -0.60
C ARG A 48 -3.68 -1.61 -1.82
N GLU A 49 -4.93 -1.95 -2.14
CA GLU A 49 -5.24 -2.84 -3.27
C GLU A 49 -4.81 -2.20 -4.59
N ARG A 50 -5.09 -0.91 -4.75
CA ARG A 50 -4.62 -0.16 -5.92
C ARG A 50 -3.10 -0.17 -6.05
N LEU A 51 -2.35 -0.03 -4.94
CA LEU A 51 -0.89 -0.12 -4.94
C LEU A 51 -0.37 -1.53 -5.30
N VAL A 52 -1.05 -2.59 -4.86
CA VAL A 52 -0.73 -3.98 -5.28
C VAL A 52 -0.81 -4.09 -6.80
N ASN A 53 -1.89 -3.58 -7.39
CA ASN A 53 -2.14 -3.67 -8.84
C ASN A 53 -1.11 -2.87 -9.65
N CYS A 54 -0.74 -1.66 -9.20
CA CYS A 54 0.28 -0.84 -9.88
C CYS A 54 1.67 -1.50 -9.87
N ARG A 55 2.07 -2.16 -8.78
CA ARG A 55 3.34 -2.91 -8.73
C ARG A 55 3.34 -4.14 -9.64
N GLY A 56 2.19 -4.81 -9.79
CA GLY A 56 2.04 -5.92 -10.72
C GLY A 56 2.24 -5.52 -12.18
N GLN A 57 1.90 -4.28 -12.54
CA GLN A 57 2.11 -3.75 -13.90
C GLN A 57 3.56 -3.38 -14.19
N GLN A 58 4.33 -2.94 -13.19
CA GLN A 58 5.77 -2.66 -13.35
C GLN A 58 6.62 -3.92 -13.62
N MET A 59 6.09 -5.11 -13.36
CA MET A 59 6.77 -6.39 -13.62
C MET A 59 6.38 -7.07 -14.93
N GLN A 60 5.61 -6.41 -15.81
CA GLN A 60 5.49 -6.90 -17.19
C GLN A 60 6.70 -6.39 -17.98
N PRO A 61 7.73 -7.22 -18.26
CA PRO A 61 8.65 -6.87 -19.32
C PRO A 61 7.80 -6.70 -20.58
N GLU A 62 7.98 -5.57 -21.25
CA GLU A 62 7.54 -5.39 -22.62
C GLU A 62 7.85 -6.66 -23.40
N SER A 63 6.81 -7.42 -23.76
CA SER A 63 6.96 -8.49 -24.72
C SER A 63 7.37 -7.81 -26.02
N GLY A 64 8.69 -7.80 -26.26
CA GLY A 64 9.30 -7.28 -27.47
C GLY A 64 8.58 -7.90 -28.65
N ALA A 65 7.79 -7.08 -29.34
CA ALA A 65 7.21 -7.41 -30.62
C ALA A 65 8.37 -7.59 -31.61
N VAL A 66 8.85 -8.82 -31.75
CA VAL A 66 9.69 -9.19 -32.88
C VAL A 66 8.78 -9.22 -34.11
N LYS A 67 8.68 -8.09 -34.81
CA LYS A 67 8.31 -8.11 -36.23
C LYS A 67 9.51 -8.66 -36.99
N GLY A 68 9.49 -9.96 -37.28
CA GLY A 68 10.33 -10.57 -38.31
C GLY A 68 9.68 -10.40 -39.69
N PRO A 69 10.47 -10.32 -40.78
CA PRO A 69 9.99 -10.20 -42.15
C PRO A 69 9.21 -11.43 -42.62
#